data_AF-A0A7D7L1G8-F1
#
_entry.id   AF-A0A7D7L1G8-F1
#
_cell.length_a   1.000
_cell.length_b   1.000
_cell.length_c   1.000
_cell.angle_alpha   90.00
_cell.angle_beta   90.00
_cell.angle_gamma   90.00
#
_symmetry.space_group_name_H-M   'P 1'
#
loop_
_entity.id
_entity.type
_entity.pdbx_description
1 polymer ?
#
loop_
_entity_poly.entity_id
_entity_poly.type
_entity_poly.pdbx_seq_one_letter_code
_entity_poly.pdbx_strand_id
1 'polypeptide(L)'
;MELVRTLVTAAAGSYGANCALGTSAALGWVDTSSFRWVHHALYVSTSSLTAAAVVAGLWKGSTTALALVPTLVPLVLLQRHGARPLPRHTRDALAAAPCYAAGLALAWR
;
A
#
# COMPACT_ATOMS: atom_id res chain seq x y z
N MET A 1 -14.09 -1.66 -16.37
CA MET A 1 -13.78 -0.63 -15.35
C MET A 1 -13.91 -1.17 -13.93
N GLU A 2 -14.92 -1.99 -13.62
CA GLU A 2 -15.10 -2.57 -12.28
C GLU A 2 -13.86 -3.27 -11.72
N LEU A 3 -13.20 -4.15 -12.50
CA LEU A 3 -12.01 -4.87 -12.01
C LEU A 3 -10.91 -3.91 -11.51
N VAL A 4 -10.58 -2.87 -12.29
CA VAL A 4 -9.54 -1.89 -11.92
C VAL A 4 -9.98 -1.12 -10.67
N ARG A 5 -11.24 -0.68 -10.61
CA ARG A 5 -11.81 0.00 -9.43
C ARG A 5 -11.72 -0.86 -8.18
N THR A 6 -12.11 -2.14 -8.27
CA THR A 6 -12.05 -3.09 -7.16
C THR A 6 -10.61 -3.32 -6.70
N LEU A 7 -9.68 -3.55 -7.62
CA LEU A 7 -8.27 -3.77 -7.28
C LEU A 7 -7.63 -2.53 -6.63
N VAL A 8 -7.87 -1.33 -7.17
CA VAL A 8 -7.38 -0.07 -6.59
C VAL A 8 -7.97 0.15 -5.18
N THR A 9 -9.26 -0.10 -5.00
CA THR A 9 -9.93 0.05 -3.71
C THR A 9 -9.40 -0.96 -2.69
N ALA A 10 -9.22 -2.22 -3.09
CA ALA A 10 -8.65 -3.26 -2.24
C ALA A 10 -7.19 -2.94 -1.87
N ALA A 11 -6.37 -2.49 -2.83
CA ALA A 11 -4.99 -2.10 -2.59
C ALA A 11 -4.89 -0.93 -1.60
N ALA A 12 -5.70 0.12 -1.79
CA ALA A 12 -5.76 1.27 -0.89
C ALA A 12 -6.26 0.89 0.52
N GLY A 13 -7.28 0.03 0.60
CA GLY A 13 -7.79 -0.48 1.88
C GLY A 13 -6.76 -1.33 2.63
N SER A 14 -6.09 -2.25 1.94
CA SER A 14 -5.01 -3.06 2.50
C SER A 14 -3.84 -2.18 2.97
N TYR A 15 -3.44 -1.19 2.17
CA TYR A 15 -2.42 -0.21 2.55
C TYR A 15 -2.81 0.57 3.81
N GLY A 16 -4.05 1.07 3.87
CA GLY A 16 -4.58 1.78 5.04
C GLY A 16 -4.58 0.92 6.30
N ALA A 17 -5.04 -0.33 6.20
CA ALA A 17 -5.00 -1.28 7.31
C ALA A 17 -3.55 -1.58 7.76
N ASN A 18 -2.62 -1.70 6.81
CA ASN A 18 -1.21 -1.93 7.11
C ASN A 18 -0.58 -0.75 7.86
N CYS A 19 -0.86 0.48 7.41
CA CYS A 19 -0.42 1.70 8.09
C CYS A 19 -1.06 1.84 9.47
N ALA A 20 -2.35 1.55 9.62
CA ALA A 20 -3.03 1.61 10.91
C ALA A 20 -2.38 0.65 11.92
N LEU A 21 -2.16 -0.61 11.52
CA LEU A 21 -1.49 -1.60 12.38
C LEU A 21 -0.07 -1.16 12.76
N GLY A 22 0.71 -0.67 11.79
CA GLY A 22 2.07 -0.17 12.01
C GLY A 22 2.11 1.02 12.98
N THR A 23 1.18 1.97 12.83
CA THR A 23 1.05 3.13 13.73
C THR A 23 0.62 2.70 15.13
N SER A 24 -0.38 1.81 15.25
CA SER A 24 -0.81 1.31 16.56
C SER A 24 0.32 0.59 17.30
N ALA A 25 1.15 -0.19 16.59
CA ALA A 25 2.34 -0.81 17.17
C ALA A 25 3.40 0.22 17.57
N ALA A 26 3.67 1.22 16.72
CA ALA A 26 4.65 2.28 16.99
C ALA A 26 4.25 3.18 18.17
N LEU A 27 2.96 3.43 18.37
CA LEU A 27 2.41 4.18 19.50
C LEU A 27 2.26 3.34 20.78
N GLY A 28 2.52 2.03 20.71
CA GLY A 28 2.36 1.10 21.84
C GLY A 28 0.91 0.81 22.21
N TRP A 29 -0.05 1.12 21.33
CA TRP A 29 -1.47 0.82 21.55
C TRP A 29 -1.79 -0.67 21.40
N VAL A 30 -1.02 -1.36 20.55
CA VAL A 30 -1.17 -2.79 20.29
C VAL A 30 0.21 -3.43 20.32
N ASP A 31 0.40 -4.42 21.19
CA ASP A 31 1.59 -5.26 21.11
C ASP A 31 1.40 -6.31 19.99
N THR A 32 2.18 -6.14 18.93
CA THR A 32 2.17 -7.04 17.78
C THR A 32 3.24 -8.12 17.86
N SER A 33 4.01 -8.21 18.96
CA SER A 33 5.14 -9.13 19.13
C SER A 33 4.80 -10.58 18.75
N SER A 34 3.64 -11.07 19.19
CA SER A 34 3.13 -12.42 18.92
C SER A 34 2.54 -12.63 17.52
N PHE A 35 2.22 -11.56 16.79
CA PHE A 35 1.54 -11.63 15.49
C PHE A 35 2.10 -10.65 14.45
N ARG A 36 3.41 -10.40 14.49
CA ARG A 36 4.13 -9.55 13.52
C ARG A 36 3.92 -9.99 12.07
N TRP A 37 3.65 -11.28 11.87
CA TRP A 37 3.33 -11.84 10.56
C TRP A 37 2.09 -11.20 9.93
N VAL A 38 1.12 -10.69 10.72
CA VAL A 38 -0.09 -10.03 10.20
C VAL A 38 0.29 -8.75 9.45
N HIS A 39 1.20 -7.95 9.99
CA HIS A 39 1.71 -6.76 9.32
C HIS A 39 2.43 -7.13 8.00
N HIS A 40 3.22 -8.21 8.01
CA HIS A 40 3.85 -8.71 6.79
C HIS A 40 2.82 -9.24 5.76
N ALA A 41 1.79 -9.95 6.20
CA ALA A 41 0.72 -10.45 5.34
C ALA A 41 -0.06 -9.31 4.70
N LEU A 42 -0.38 -8.26 5.46
CA LEU A 42 -0.97 -7.03 4.94
C LEU A 42 -0.05 -6.36 3.92
N TYR A 43 1.25 -6.25 4.21
CA TYR A 43 2.23 -5.70 3.28
C TYR A 43 2.30 -6.49 1.96
N VAL A 44 2.34 -7.83 2.02
CA VAL A 44 2.35 -8.70 0.82
C VAL A 44 1.04 -8.55 0.05
N SER A 45 -0.09 -8.48 0.75
CA SER A 45 -1.41 -8.29 0.14
C SER A 45 -1.48 -6.94 -0.58
N THR A 46 -1.06 -5.86 0.08
CA THR A 46 -0.96 -4.52 -0.52
C THR A 46 -0.09 -4.55 -1.77
N SER A 47 1.09 -5.14 -1.69
CA SER A 47 2.03 -5.18 -2.83
C SER A 47 1.46 -5.97 -4.01
N SER A 48 0.83 -7.11 -3.73
CA SER A 48 0.22 -7.97 -4.75
C SER A 48 -0.99 -7.31 -5.41
N LEU A 49 -1.87 -6.69 -4.61
CA LEU A 49 -3.03 -5.95 -5.09
C LEU A 49 -2.63 -4.73 -5.92
N THR A 50 -1.61 -4.00 -5.49
CA THR A 50 -1.07 -2.86 -6.25
C THR A 50 -0.48 -3.31 -7.58
N ALA A 51 0.32 -4.37 -7.59
CA ALA A 51 0.85 -4.94 -8.83
C ALA A 51 -0.28 -5.38 -9.77
N ALA A 52 -1.28 -6.09 -9.25
CA ALA A 52 -2.45 -6.52 -10.02
C ALA A 52 -3.25 -5.31 -10.58
N ALA A 53 -3.46 -4.26 -9.78
CA ALA A 53 -4.14 -3.05 -10.20
C ALA A 53 -3.39 -2.33 -11.34
N VAL A 54 -2.06 -2.23 -11.22
CA VAL A 54 -1.20 -1.65 -12.25
C VAL A 54 -1.26 -2.47 -13.53
N VAL A 55 -1.06 -3.79 -13.47
CA VAL A 55 -1.10 -4.67 -14.65
C VAL A 55 -2.47 -4.65 -15.31
N ALA A 56 -3.55 -4.82 -14.55
CA ALA A 56 -4.92 -4.79 -15.08
C ALA A 56 -5.27 -3.43 -15.70
N GLY A 57 -4.83 -2.34 -15.07
CA GLY A 57 -5.07 -1.00 -15.58
C GLY A 57 -4.30 -0.68 -16.85
N LEU A 58 -3.01 -1.07 -16.94
CA LEU A 58 -2.23 -0.94 -18.16
C LEU A 58 -2.85 -1.76 -19.31
N TRP A 59 -3.28 -3.00 -19.03
CA TRP A 59 -3.94 -3.84 -20.04
C TRP A 59 -5.28 -3.26 -20.51
N LYS A 60 -6.02 -2.59 -19.62
CA LYS A 60 -7.30 -1.95 -19.94
C LYS A 60 -7.18 -0.49 -20.39
N GLY A 61 -5.97 0.07 -20.51
CA GLY A 61 -5.75 1.48 -20.88
C GLY A 61 -6.31 2.50 -19.87
N SER A 62 -6.38 2.13 -18.58
CA SER A 62 -6.96 2.97 -17.52
C SER A 62 -5.94 3.96 -16.95
N THR A 63 -6.28 5.24 -16.99
CA THR A 63 -5.47 6.32 -16.38
C THR A 63 -5.43 6.24 -14.85
N THR A 64 -6.44 5.63 -14.22
CA THR A 64 -6.48 5.40 -12.76
C THR A 64 -5.27 4.60 -12.27
N ALA A 65 -4.81 3.62 -13.05
CA ALA A 65 -3.67 2.79 -12.66
C ALA A 65 -2.33 3.52 -12.75
N LEU A 66 -2.21 4.55 -13.57
CA LEU A 66 -1.01 5.38 -13.65
C LEU A 66 -0.72 6.11 -12.33
N ALA A 67 -1.77 6.45 -11.57
CA ALA A 67 -1.61 7.05 -10.25
C ALA A 67 -0.96 6.10 -9.23
N LEU A 68 -1.07 4.77 -9.42
CA LEU A 68 -0.47 3.77 -8.53
C LEU A 68 0.97 3.41 -8.92
N VAL A 69 1.39 3.63 -10.17
CA VAL A 69 2.75 3.25 -10.63
C VAL A 69 3.87 3.78 -9.71
N PRO A 70 3.84 5.05 -9.25
CA PRO A 70 4.90 5.55 -8.38
C PRO A 70 4.98 4.85 -7.02
N THR A 71 3.91 4.16 -6.56
CA THR A 71 3.91 3.41 -5.28
C THR A 71 4.84 2.19 -5.31
N LEU A 72 5.20 1.68 -6.48
CA LEU A 72 6.10 0.53 -6.60
C LEU A 72 7.48 0.85 -6.01
N VAL A 73 7.94 2.10 -6.14
CA VAL A 73 9.22 2.56 -5.60
C VAL A 73 9.24 2.48 -4.06
N PRO A 74 8.37 3.18 -3.31
CA PRO A 74 8.36 3.10 -1.84
C PRO A 74 8.09 1.69 -1.33
N LEU A 75 7.27 0.87 -2.02
CA LEU A 75 7.09 -0.53 -1.63
C LEU A 75 8.41 -1.31 -1.71
N VAL A 76 9.20 -1.15 -2.77
CA VAL A 76 10.52 -1.77 -2.89
C VAL A 76 11.50 -1.21 -1.86
N LEU A 77 11.47 0.09 -1.59
CA LEU A 77 12.32 0.71 -0.56
C LEU A 77 12.02 0.15 0.84
N LEU A 78 10.75 -0.06 1.18
CA LEU A 78 10.34 -0.69 2.44
C LEU A 78 10.95 -2.08 2.62
N GLN A 79 11.08 -2.88 1.55
CA GLN A 79 11.76 -4.17 1.60
C GLN A 79 13.26 -4.03 1.81
N ARG A 80 13.91 -3.12 1.06
CA ARG A 80 15.37 -2.97 1.07
C ARG A 80 15.90 -2.34 2.35
N HIS A 81 15.20 -1.33 2.88
CA HIS A 81 15.62 -0.57 4.04
C HIS A 81 15.28 -1.25 5.38
N GLY A 82 14.40 -2.25 5.36
CA GLY A 82 13.92 -2.92 6.56
C GLY A 82 13.14 -2.00 7.50
N ALA A 83 12.83 -2.49 8.69
CA ALA A 83 11.99 -1.80 9.67
C ALA A 83 12.75 -0.78 10.56
N ARG A 84 14.08 -0.69 10.44
CA ARG A 84 14.92 0.19 11.27
C ARG A 84 15.90 1.02 10.42
N PRO A 85 16.18 2.28 10.80
CA PRO A 85 15.52 3.03 11.88
C PRO A 85 14.07 3.38 11.53
N LEU A 86 13.20 3.41 12.55
CA LEU A 86 11.75 3.57 12.37
C LEU A 86 11.36 4.83 11.56
N PRO A 87 11.98 6.02 11.75
CA PRO A 87 11.64 7.21 10.96
C PRO A 87 11.82 7.03 9.45
N ARG A 88 12.84 6.26 9.01
CA ARG A 88 13.05 5.98 7.58
C ARG A 88 11.93 5.10 7.02
N HIS A 89 11.57 4.05 7.76
CA HIS A 89 10.49 3.15 7.38
C HIS A 89 9.15 3.89 7.27
N THR A 90 8.84 4.75 8.24
CA THR A 90 7.64 5.59 8.21
C THR A 90 7.65 6.56 7.02
N ARG A 91 8.80 7.17 6.70
CA ARG A 91 8.92 8.06 5.55
C ARG A 91 8.66 7.33 4.22
N ASP A 92 9.24 6.14 4.05
CA ASP A 92 9.04 5.33 2.85
C ASP A 92 7.57 4.91 2.71
N ALA A 93 6.91 4.55 3.80
CA ALA A 93 5.48 4.26 3.81
C ALA A 93 4.65 5.49 3.40
N LEU A 94 4.86 6.64 4.07
CA LEU A 94 4.14 7.87 3.79
C LEU A 94 4.31 8.36 2.35
N ALA A 95 5.46 8.12 1.72
CA ALA A 95 5.69 8.48 0.32
C ALA A 95 4.70 7.78 -0.65
N ALA A 96 4.16 6.62 -0.29
CA ALA A 96 3.16 5.92 -1.10
C ALA A 96 1.74 6.48 -0.92
N ALA A 97 1.44 7.16 0.20
CA ALA A 97 0.09 7.57 0.57
C ALA A 97 -0.62 8.46 -0.48
N PRO A 98 0.02 9.50 -1.06
CA PRO A 98 -0.64 10.37 -2.04
C PRO A 98 -1.11 9.61 -3.28
N CYS A 99 -0.36 8.58 -3.69
CA CYS A 99 -0.66 7.79 -4.87
C CYS A 99 -1.87 6.86 -4.64
N TYR A 100 -1.98 6.24 -3.46
CA TYR A 100 -3.17 5.47 -3.10
C TYR A 100 -4.41 6.37 -3.00
N ALA A 101 -4.28 7.56 -2.41
CA ALA A 101 -5.37 8.53 -2.33
C ALA A 101 -5.83 9.00 -3.72
N ALA A 102 -4.89 9.34 -4.61
CA ALA A 102 -5.18 9.74 -5.98
C ALA A 102 -5.82 8.60 -6.79
N GLY A 103 -5.28 7.37 -6.68
CA GLY A 103 -5.84 6.20 -7.32
C GLY A 103 -7.27 5.93 -6.88
N LEU A 104 -7.55 6.00 -5.57
CA LEU A 104 -8.91 5.85 -5.04
C LEU A 104 -9.85 6.95 -5.55
N ALA A 105 -9.43 8.21 -5.50
CA ALA A 105 -10.22 9.33 -6.01
C ALA A 105 -10.54 9.19 -7.52
N LEU A 106 -9.58 8.75 -8.33
CA LEU A 106 -9.77 8.50 -9.76
C LEU A 106 -10.62 7.26 -10.03
N ALA A 107 -10.55 6.24 -9.17
CA ALA A 107 -11.34 5.03 -9.32
C ALA A 107 -12.84 5.29 -9.10
N TRP A 108 -13.18 6.21 -8.19
CA TRP A 108 -14.56 6.54 -7.78
C TRP A 108 -15.14 7.79 -8.44
N ARG A 109 -14.39 8.43 -9.34
CA ARG A 109 -14.93 9.36 -10.33
C ARG A 109 -15.71 8.61 -11.42
#